data_AF-A0A5B2W502-F1
#
_entry.id   AF-A0A5B2W502-F1
#
_cell.length_a   1.000
_cell.length_b   1.000
_cell.length_c   1.000
_cell.angle_alpha   90.00
_cell.angle_beta   90.00
_cell.angle_gamma   90.00
#
_symmetry.space_group_name_H-M   'P 1'
#
loop_
_entity.id
_entity.type
_entity.pdbx_description
1 polymer ?
#
loop_
_entity_poly.entity_id
_entity_poly.type
_entity_poly.pdbx_seq_one_letter_code
_entity_poly.pdbx_strand_id
1 'polypeptide(L)' 'AVCSTADLPVLAGLLPMTVHGQYCAPAGTPSTTVQLLLHGATYNSAYWDLPYQPGQYSYQRDMAAHGLATFA' A
#
# COMPACT_ATOMS: atom_id res chain seq x y z
N ALA A 1 9.26 -5.92 6.81
CA ALA A 1 8.83 -4.89 5.86
C ALA A 1 9.14 -3.52 6.43
N VAL A 2 9.55 -2.57 5.60
CA VAL A 2 9.65 -1.15 5.98
C VAL A 2 8.50 -0.44 5.27
N CYS A 3 7.67 0.28 6.03
CA CYS A 3 6.48 0.94 5.49
C CYS A 3 6.53 2.45 5.75
N SER A 4 6.01 3.22 4.80
CA SER A 4 5.93 4.68 4.82
C SER A 4 4.67 5.15 4.11
N THR A 5 4.11 6.27 4.53
CA THR A 5 2.97 6.90 3.86
C THR A 5 3.40 7.94 2.84
N ALA A 6 2.57 8.14 1.82
CA ALA A 6 2.76 9.18 0.82
C ALA A 6 1.41 9.79 0.41
N ASP A 7 1.43 11.09 0.11
CA ASP A 7 0.29 11.82 -0.45
C ASP A 7 0.60 12.17 -1.90
N LEU A 8 -0.22 11.66 -2.82
CA LEU A 8 -0.01 11.81 -4.25
C LEU A 8 -1.00 12.81 -4.83
N PRO A 9 -0.55 13.87 -5.52
CA PRO A 9 -1.45 14.74 -6.26
C PRO A 9 -2.04 13.97 -7.44
N VAL A 10 -3.35 14.08 -7.62
CA VAL A 10 -4.09 13.49 -8.73
C VAL A 10 -5.04 14.52 -9.34
N LEU A 11 -5.49 14.26 -10.56
CA LEU A 11 -6.55 15.03 -11.19
C LEU A 11 -7.83 14.20 -11.21
N ALA A 12 -8.83 14.62 -10.45
CA ALA A 12 -10.16 14.01 -10.45
C ALA A 12 -11.09 14.84 -11.34
N GLY A 13 -11.22 14.44 -12.61
CA GLY A 13 -11.89 15.26 -13.62
C GLY A 13 -11.05 16.51 -13.95
N LEU A 14 -11.50 17.69 -13.51
CA LEU A 14 -10.76 18.95 -13.64
C LEU A 14 -10.27 19.51 -12.30
N LEU A 15 -10.50 18.79 -11.21
CA LEU A 15 -10.15 19.25 -9.87
C LEU A 15 -8.85 18.59 -9.39
N PRO A 16 -7.87 19.38 -8.90
CA PRO A 16 -6.70 18.83 -8.24
C PRO A 16 -7.12 18.25 -6.89
N MET A 17 -6.79 16.99 -6.66
CA MET A 17 -7.08 16.26 -5.44
C MET A 17 -5.81 15.57 -4.94
N THR A 18 -5.87 15.02 -3.73
CA THR A 18 -4.77 14.25 -3.14
C THR A 18 -5.27 12.86 -2.75
N VAL A 19 -4.51 11.83 -3.11
CA VAL A 19 -4.73 10.46 -2.67
C VAL A 19 -3.66 10.09 -1.66
N HIS A 20 -4.10 9.65 -0.49
CA HIS A 20 -3.22 9.11 0.54
C HIS A 20 -2.96 7.62 0.27
N GLY A 21 -1.72 7.18 0.42
CA GLY A 21 -1.35 5.77 0.30
C GLY A 21 -0.20 5.36 1.21
N GLN A 22 -0.04 4.04 1.37
CA GLN A 22 1.04 3.40 2.11
C GLN A 22 1.89 2.55 1.18
N TYR A 23 3.18 2.83 1.17
CA TYR A 23 4.22 2.04 0.53
C TYR A 23 4.85 1.09 1.55
N CYS A 24 4.94 -0.20 1.24
CA CYS A 24 5.71 -1.18 2.00
C CYS A 24 6.71 -1.90 1.10
N ALA A 25 7.95 -2.04 1.57
CA ALA A 25 9.03 -2.68 0.85
C ALA A 25 9.74 -3.76 1.69
N PRO A 26 10.44 -4.70 1.02
CA PRO A 26 11.37 -5.59 1.69
C PRO A 26 12.41 -4.81 2.49
N ALA A 27 12.80 -5.29 3.67
CA ALA A 27 13.78 -4.61 4.52
C ALA A 27 15.23 -4.71 4.01
N GLY A 28 15.48 -5.60 3.04
CA GLY A 28 16.79 -5.83 2.44
C GLY A 28 16.86 -5.31 1.01
N THR A 29 17.04 -6.23 0.05
CA THR A 29 17.14 -5.89 -1.37
C THR A 29 15.86 -5.18 -1.85
N PRO A 30 15.98 -3.98 -2.45
CA PRO A 30 14.84 -3.29 -3.03
C PRO A 30 14.16 -4.12 -4.10
N SER A 31 12.83 -4.15 -4.09
CA SER A 31 12.05 -4.80 -5.15
C SER A 31 12.07 -3.93 -6.41
N THR A 32 12.25 -4.56 -7.58
CA THR A 32 12.09 -3.88 -8.88
C THR A 32 10.64 -3.82 -9.35
N THR A 33 9.72 -4.45 -8.61
CA THR A 33 8.29 -4.52 -8.91
C THR A 33 7.50 -3.95 -7.73
N VAL A 34 6.51 -3.11 -8.03
CA VAL A 34 5.53 -2.62 -7.06
C VAL A 34 4.15 -3.12 -7.45
N GLN A 35 3.46 -3.79 -6.53
CA GLN A 35 2.05 -4.11 -6.67
C GLN A 35 1.20 -2.91 -6.22
N LEU A 36 0.41 -2.36 -7.13
CA LEU A 36 -0.59 -1.34 -6.79
C LEU A 36 -1.87 -2.04 -6.32
N LEU A 37 -2.31 -1.73 -5.10
CA LEU A 37 -3.42 -2.39 -4.42
C LEU A 37 -4.61 -1.44 -4.32
N LEU A 38 -5.62 -1.64 -5.15
CA LEU A 38 -6.84 -0.83 -5.13
C LEU A 38 -7.88 -1.51 -4.25
N HIS A 39 -8.47 -0.76 -3.33
CA HIS A 39 -9.54 -1.27 -2.47
C HIS A 39 -10.90 -1.23 -3.19
N GLY A 40 -11.86 -2.01 -2.69
CA GLY A 40 -13.24 -1.99 -3.18
C GLY A 40 -14.04 -0.77 -2.67
N ALA A 41 -15.25 -0.59 -3.20
CA ALA A 41 -16.20 0.37 -2.66
C ALA A 41 -16.47 0.09 -1.16
N THR A 42 -16.68 1.16 -0.38
CA THR A 42 -16.83 1.15 1.09
C THR A 42 -15.59 0.76 1.91
N TYR A 43 -14.43 0.58 1.26
CA TYR A 43 -13.14 0.34 1.93
C TYR A 43 -12.15 1.49 1.70
N ASN A 44 -10.96 1.37 2.28
CA ASN A 44 -9.78 2.22 2.03
C ASN A 44 -8.51 1.33 2.06
N SER A 45 -7.31 1.92 2.09
CA SER A 45 -6.03 1.19 2.11
C SER A 45 -5.89 0.18 3.27
N ALA A 46 -6.60 0.37 4.39
CA ALA A 46 -6.60 -0.57 5.52
C ALA A 46 -7.19 -1.94 5.17
N TYR A 47 -7.91 -2.09 4.05
CA TYR A 47 -8.30 -3.40 3.54
C TYR A 47 -7.08 -4.27 3.19
N TRP A 48 -5.99 -3.67 2.71
CA TRP A 48 -4.77 -4.36 2.32
C TRP A 48 -3.71 -4.42 3.45
N ASP A 49 -3.79 -3.52 4.43
CA ASP A 49 -3.01 -3.53 5.68
C ASP A 49 -3.95 -3.54 6.89
N LEU A 50 -4.67 -4.66 7.08
CA LEU A 50 -5.66 -4.79 8.14
C LEU A 50 -4.99 -4.70 9.53
N PRO A 51 -5.41 -3.76 10.40
CA PRO A 51 -4.77 -3.56 11.71
C PRO A 51 -5.12 -4.67 12.70
N TYR A 52 -6.20 -5.42 12.45
CA TYR A 52 -6.55 -6.59 13.24
C TYR A 52 -5.61 -7.75 12.88
N GLN A 53 -4.82 -8.22 13.87
CA GLN A 53 -3.84 -9.29 13.72
C GLN A 53 -3.02 -9.16 12.42
N PRO A 54 -2.20 -8.10 12.28
CA PRO A 54 -1.55 -7.76 11.00
C PRO A 54 -0.57 -8.85 10.52
N GLY A 55 -0.04 -9.68 11.43
CA GLY A 55 0.76 -10.85 11.05
C GLY A 55 -0.01 -11.96 10.34
N GLN A 56 -1.35 -11.92 10.31
CA GLN A 56 -2.21 -12.87 9.62
C GLN A 56 -3.00 -12.23 8.48
N TYR A 57 -3.42 -10.97 8.61
CA TYR A 57 -4.39 -10.36 7.69
C TYR A 57 -3.87 -9.18 6.87
N SER A 58 -2.61 -8.75 7.05
CA SER A 58 -2.03 -7.71 6.17
C SER A 58 -1.37 -8.34 4.94
N TYR A 59 -2.04 -8.24 3.79
CA TYR A 59 -1.44 -8.60 2.50
C TYR A 59 -0.21 -7.74 2.17
N GLN A 60 -0.25 -6.43 2.42
CA GLN A 60 0.89 -5.54 2.15
C GLN A 60 2.18 -6.03 2.81
N ARG A 61 2.13 -6.21 4.13
CA ARG A 61 3.29 -6.65 4.92
C ARG A 61 3.74 -8.06 4.56
N ASP A 62 2.81 -8.96 4.25
CA ASP A 62 3.13 -10.32 3.83
C ASP A 62 3.90 -10.33 2.50
N MET A 63 3.42 -9.60 1.49
CA MET A 63 4.13 -9.49 0.20
C MET A 63 5.51 -8.84 0.36
N ALA A 64 5.62 -7.80 1.19
CA ALA A 64 6.89 -7.17 1.50
C ALA A 64 7.87 -8.10 2.25
N ALA A 65 7.38 -9.00 3.10
CA ALA A 65 8.19 -10.05 3.70
C ALA A 65 8.68 -11.08 2.67
N HIS A 66 7.92 -11.28 1.59
CA HIS A 66 8.23 -12.18 0.48
C HIS A 66 8.90 -11.51 -0.73
N GLY A 67 9.47 -10.30 -0.56
CA GLY A 67 10.33 -9.67 -1.57
C GLY A 67 9.62 -8.78 -2.59
N LEU A 68 8.31 -8.56 -2.45
CA LEU A 68 7.53 -7.72 -3.35
C LEU A 68 7.13 -6.42 -2.66
N ALA A 69 7.41 -5.28 -3.30
CA ALA A 69 6.92 -4.01 -2.79
C ALA A 69 5.42 -3.82 -3.11
N THR A 70 4.72 -3.09 -2.25
CA THR A 70 3.28 -2.81 -2.40
C THR A 70 2.99 -1.33 -2.17
N PHE A 71 1.99 -0.80 -2.87
CA PHE A 71 1.42 0.52 -2.63
C PHE A 71 -0.11 0.41 -2.58
N ALA A 72 -0.74 0.78 -1.46
CA ALA A 72 -2.20 0.75 -1.26
C ALA A 72 -2.72 2.10 -0.81
#